data_AF-A0AAU0L5C2-F1
#
_entry.id   AF-A0AAU0L5C2-F1
#
_cell.length_a   1.000
_cell.length_b   1.000
_cell.length_c   1.000
_cell.angle_alpha   90.00
_cell.angle_beta   90.00
_cell.angle_gamma   90.00
#
_symmetry.space_group_name_H-M   'P 1'
#
loop_
_entity.id
_entity.type
_entity.pdbx_description
1 polymer ?
#
loop_
_entity_poly.entity_id
_entity_poly.type
_entity_poly.pdbx_seq_one_letter_code
_entity_poly.pdbx_strand_id
1 'polypeptide(L)'
;MQDDISGWNEWNQNFEGIEEISSPSELHGLLTGIVCVTEAPTRDEWLQILATLNVPTLNDQALSVLSDEAEDVAHALAEDELDYLPMLPDSEHLLQERVQALADWCAGVVLGFGLASGHIRSDEVELIEHLQDVAAVEFDESDNDEEGEMGYEELYEFVRLIPVSLSIGRKKIPVSESSLIKSFQSKLKNTSESDENQSIVEMFTPHRPS
;
A
#
# COMPACT_ATOMS: atom_id res chain seq x y z
N MET A 1 -1.38 20.35 -4.07
CA MET A 1 -2.58 20.26 -4.96
C MET A 1 -3.80 20.26 -4.06
N GLN A 2 -4.96 20.80 -4.45
CA GLN A 2 -6.16 20.71 -3.59
C GLN A 2 -6.71 19.29 -3.59
N ASP A 3 -7.23 18.81 -2.46
CA ASP A 3 -7.73 17.44 -2.29
C ASP A 3 -8.81 17.02 -3.30
N ASP A 4 -9.68 17.94 -3.71
CA ASP A 4 -10.70 17.69 -4.73
C ASP A 4 -10.09 17.45 -6.12
N ILE A 5 -8.89 17.97 -6.36
CA ILE A 5 -8.19 17.83 -7.64
C ILE A 5 -7.30 16.59 -7.62
N SER A 6 -6.69 16.24 -6.48
CA SER A 6 -5.88 15.03 -6.34
C SER A 6 -6.72 13.75 -6.23
N GLY A 7 -8.01 13.85 -5.90
CA GLY A 7 -8.86 12.70 -5.62
C GLY A 7 -8.82 12.24 -4.16
N TRP A 8 -8.06 12.92 -3.29
CA TRP A 8 -7.90 12.56 -1.87
C TRP A 8 -9.22 12.43 -1.14
N ASN A 9 -10.18 13.32 -1.37
CA ASN A 9 -11.48 13.28 -0.68
C ASN A 9 -12.27 12.01 -1.00
N GLU A 10 -12.30 11.57 -2.26
CA GLU A 10 -12.95 10.33 -2.66
C GLU A 10 -12.19 9.12 -2.11
N TRP A 11 -10.85 9.15 -2.22
CA TRP A 11 -9.99 8.09 -1.71
C TRP A 11 -10.16 7.89 -0.20
N ASN A 12 -10.00 8.95 0.57
CA ASN A 12 -10.15 8.94 2.02
C ASN A 12 -11.54 8.44 2.43
N GLN A 13 -12.62 8.91 1.78
CA GLN A 13 -13.99 8.47 2.08
C GLN A 13 -14.19 6.95 1.90
N ASN A 14 -13.51 6.34 0.94
CA ASN A 14 -13.66 4.90 0.67
C ASN A 14 -12.83 4.03 1.62
N PHE A 15 -11.73 4.54 2.19
CA PHE A 15 -10.71 3.71 2.84
C PHE A 15 -10.35 4.09 4.29
N GLU A 16 -10.77 5.25 4.82
CA GLU A 16 -10.40 5.72 6.17
C GLU A 16 -10.79 4.77 7.32
N GLY A 17 -11.81 3.94 7.11
CA GLY A 17 -12.39 3.07 8.14
C GLY A 17 -11.86 1.62 8.13
N ILE A 18 -10.81 1.32 7.37
CA ILE A 18 -10.26 -0.04 7.28
C ILE A 18 -9.22 -0.23 8.39
N GLU A 19 -9.52 -1.00 9.43
CA GLU A 19 -8.62 -1.13 10.59
C GLU A 19 -7.29 -1.85 10.28
N GLU A 20 -7.29 -2.77 9.32
CA GLU A 20 -6.11 -3.54 8.92
C GLU A 20 -5.11 -2.73 8.07
N ILE A 21 -5.46 -1.50 7.71
CA ILE A 21 -4.60 -0.54 7.02
C ILE A 21 -4.56 0.71 7.89
N SER A 22 -3.38 1.18 8.26
CA SER A 22 -3.23 2.30 9.20
C SER A 22 -3.86 3.59 8.68
N SER A 23 -3.80 3.83 7.37
CA SER A 23 -4.44 4.99 6.72
C SER A 23 -4.70 4.77 5.22
N PRO A 24 -5.56 5.60 4.59
CA PRO A 24 -5.74 5.60 3.13
C PRO A 24 -4.43 5.82 2.36
N SER A 25 -3.50 6.59 2.92
CA SER A 25 -2.17 6.81 2.36
C SER A 25 -1.34 5.53 2.33
N GLU A 26 -1.40 4.69 3.37
CA GLU A 26 -0.75 3.38 3.39
C GLU A 26 -1.28 2.47 2.27
N LEU A 27 -2.61 2.43 2.04
CA LEU A 27 -3.20 1.65 0.95
C LEU A 27 -2.69 2.11 -0.42
N HIS A 28 -2.61 3.43 -0.64
CA HIS A 28 -2.08 3.96 -1.90
C HIS A 28 -0.59 3.66 -2.06
N GLY A 29 0.19 3.71 -0.97
CA GLY A 29 1.57 3.27 -0.95
C GLY A 29 1.71 1.80 -1.32
N LEU A 30 0.91 0.92 -0.71
CA LEU A 30 0.85 -0.51 -1.00
C LEU A 30 0.59 -0.77 -2.49
N LEU A 31 -0.42 -0.10 -3.05
CA LEU A 31 -0.75 -0.14 -4.47
C LEU A 31 0.43 0.29 -5.33
N THR A 32 1.05 1.42 -4.99
CA THR A 32 2.18 1.95 -5.74
C THR A 32 3.36 0.98 -5.74
N GLY A 33 3.70 0.39 -4.59
CA GLY A 33 4.77 -0.60 -4.45
C GLY A 33 4.52 -1.87 -5.28
N ILE A 34 3.27 -2.34 -5.32
CA ILE A 34 2.88 -3.49 -6.15
C ILE A 34 3.07 -3.15 -7.64
N VAL A 35 2.50 -2.02 -8.09
CA VAL A 35 2.55 -1.56 -9.49
C VAL A 35 3.97 -1.21 -9.93
N CYS A 36 4.88 -0.87 -9.00
CA CYS A 36 6.30 -0.77 -9.32
C CYS A 36 6.87 -2.08 -9.90
N VAL A 37 6.31 -3.24 -9.54
CA VAL A 37 6.83 -4.57 -9.93
C VAL A 37 5.93 -5.29 -10.93
N THR A 38 4.61 -5.15 -10.81
CA THR A 38 3.63 -5.91 -11.60
C THR A 38 2.90 -5.03 -12.61
N GLU A 39 2.17 -5.68 -13.51
CA GLU A 39 1.03 -5.03 -14.19
C GLU A 39 -0.02 -4.63 -13.14
N ALA A 40 -0.88 -3.66 -13.46
CA ALA A 40 -1.94 -3.21 -12.56
C ALA A 40 -2.84 -4.40 -12.14
N PRO A 41 -3.07 -4.64 -10.83
CA PRO A 41 -3.93 -5.73 -10.39
C PRO A 41 -5.39 -5.52 -10.83
N THR A 42 -6.01 -6.59 -11.30
CA THR A 42 -7.45 -6.62 -11.56
C THR A 42 -8.26 -6.61 -10.25
N ARG A 43 -9.56 -6.33 -10.34
CA ARG A 43 -10.50 -6.41 -9.20
C ARG A 43 -10.41 -7.75 -8.43
N ASP A 44 -10.37 -8.87 -9.16
CA ASP A 44 -10.29 -10.21 -8.56
C ASP A 44 -8.93 -10.48 -7.89
N GLU A 45 -7.86 -9.87 -8.40
CA GLU A 45 -6.54 -9.95 -7.79
C GLU A 45 -6.46 -9.06 -6.54
N TRP A 46 -7.06 -7.87 -6.56
CA TRP A 46 -7.19 -7.01 -5.38
C TRP A 46 -7.90 -7.71 -4.22
N LEU A 47 -9.00 -8.42 -4.49
CA LEU A 47 -9.67 -9.22 -3.48
C LEU A 47 -8.74 -10.27 -2.83
N GLN A 48 -7.86 -10.89 -3.61
CA GLN A 48 -6.91 -11.89 -3.11
C GLN A 48 -5.75 -11.25 -2.33
N ILE A 49 -5.24 -10.11 -2.82
CA ILE A 49 -4.18 -9.33 -2.18
C ILE A 49 -4.66 -8.86 -0.81
N LEU A 50 -5.82 -8.18 -0.75
CA LEU A 50 -6.41 -7.65 0.48
C LEU A 50 -6.73 -8.75 1.49
N ALA A 51 -7.27 -9.89 1.06
CA ALA A 51 -7.47 -11.05 1.94
C ALA A 51 -6.15 -11.60 2.51
N THR A 52 -5.04 -11.53 1.77
CA THR A 52 -3.70 -11.88 2.28
C THR A 52 -3.27 -10.95 3.41
N LEU A 53 -3.69 -9.69 3.37
CA LEU A 53 -3.47 -8.68 4.40
C LEU A 53 -4.53 -8.65 5.50
N ASN A 54 -5.48 -9.60 5.48
CA ASN A 54 -6.62 -9.63 6.41
C ASN A 54 -7.61 -8.46 6.27
N VAL A 55 -7.46 -7.63 5.25
CA VAL A 55 -8.40 -6.55 4.95
C VAL A 55 -9.76 -7.13 4.57
N PRO A 56 -10.88 -6.64 5.16
CA PRO A 56 -12.22 -7.06 4.82
C PRO A 56 -12.53 -6.89 3.33
N THR A 57 -13.43 -7.72 2.81
CA THR A 57 -13.90 -7.57 1.44
C THR A 57 -14.49 -6.18 1.23
N LEU A 58 -13.87 -5.42 0.34
CA LEU A 58 -14.35 -4.10 -0.06
C LEU A 58 -15.71 -4.22 -0.76
N ASN A 59 -16.53 -3.17 -0.63
CA ASN A 59 -17.73 -3.06 -1.46
C ASN A 59 -17.35 -2.78 -2.93
N ASP A 60 -18.31 -2.97 -3.84
CA ASP A 60 -18.04 -2.87 -5.28
C ASP A 60 -17.51 -1.49 -5.73
N GLN A 61 -17.93 -0.42 -5.07
CA GLN A 61 -17.50 0.95 -5.36
C GLN A 61 -16.04 1.15 -4.96
N ALA A 62 -15.69 0.84 -3.70
CA ALA A 62 -14.32 0.97 -3.20
C ALA A 62 -13.34 0.08 -3.98
N LEU A 63 -13.77 -1.12 -4.39
CA LEU A 63 -12.97 -1.99 -5.25
C LEU A 63 -12.78 -1.42 -6.66
N SER A 64 -13.74 -0.63 -7.18
CA SER A 64 -13.55 0.09 -8.46
C SER A 64 -12.50 1.16 -8.31
N VAL A 65 -12.69 2.06 -7.33
CA VAL A 65 -11.77 3.16 -7.04
C VAL A 65 -10.33 2.64 -6.88
N LEU A 66 -10.13 1.56 -6.12
CA LEU A 66 -8.82 0.94 -5.94
C LEU A 66 -8.21 0.37 -7.24
N SER A 67 -9.04 -0.26 -8.09
CA SER A 67 -8.56 -0.85 -9.34
C SER A 67 -8.27 0.21 -10.39
N ASP A 68 -9.12 1.22 -10.49
CA ASP A 68 -8.99 2.34 -11.42
C ASP A 68 -7.73 3.15 -11.06
N GLU A 69 -7.51 3.45 -9.77
CA GLU A 69 -6.29 4.12 -9.30
C GLU A 69 -5.02 3.28 -9.59
N ALA A 70 -5.10 1.95 -9.50
CA ALA A 70 -3.95 1.10 -9.83
C ALA A 70 -3.57 1.18 -11.30
N GLU A 71 -4.57 1.33 -12.19
CA GLU A 71 -4.34 1.57 -13.61
C GLU A 71 -3.75 2.96 -13.84
N ASP A 72 -4.27 4.00 -13.20
CA ASP A 72 -3.76 5.37 -13.33
C ASP A 72 -2.32 5.50 -12.85
N VAL A 73 -1.99 4.93 -11.68
CA VAL A 73 -0.61 4.86 -11.17
C VAL A 73 0.30 4.07 -12.11
N ALA A 74 -0.19 2.98 -12.71
CA ALA A 74 0.61 2.21 -13.67
C ALA A 74 0.94 3.03 -14.92
N HIS A 75 0.02 3.88 -15.39
CA HIS A 75 0.26 4.80 -16.50
C HIS A 75 1.26 5.89 -16.10
N ALA A 76 1.03 6.60 -14.99
CA ALA A 76 1.91 7.68 -14.52
C ALA A 76 3.36 7.20 -14.31
N LEU A 77 3.56 5.98 -13.81
CA LEU A 77 4.90 5.40 -13.62
C LEU A 77 5.56 4.92 -14.92
N ALA A 78 4.81 4.79 -16.01
CA ALA A 78 5.32 4.39 -17.32
C ALA A 78 5.66 5.60 -18.23
N GLU A 79 5.14 6.78 -17.90
CA GLU A 79 5.38 8.00 -18.65
C GLU A 79 6.72 8.66 -18.27
N ASP A 80 7.38 9.28 -19.26
CA ASP A 80 8.64 10.00 -19.06
C ASP A 80 8.42 11.42 -18.46
N GLU A 81 7.18 11.77 -18.10
CA GLU A 81 6.79 13.12 -17.66
C GLU A 81 7.03 13.38 -16.16
N LEU A 82 7.38 12.34 -15.37
CA LEU A 82 7.64 12.41 -13.92
C LEU A 82 6.50 13.08 -13.12
N ASP A 83 5.26 12.81 -13.55
CA ASP A 83 4.03 13.44 -13.08
C ASP A 83 3.31 12.62 -11.98
N TYR A 84 3.86 11.46 -11.60
CA TYR A 84 3.35 10.68 -10.47
C TYR A 84 3.27 11.52 -9.19
N LEU A 85 2.11 11.42 -8.53
CA LEU A 85 1.83 12.04 -7.24
C LEU A 85 1.33 10.98 -6.24
N PRO A 86 1.87 10.93 -5.02
CA PRO A 86 1.30 10.09 -3.97
C PRO A 86 -0.02 10.69 -3.47
N MET A 87 -1.02 9.83 -3.25
CA MET A 87 -2.30 10.16 -2.63
C MET A 87 -2.10 10.49 -1.15
N LEU A 88 -2.03 11.79 -0.84
CA LEU A 88 -1.77 12.36 0.48
C LEU A 88 -2.69 13.56 0.73
N PRO A 89 -2.96 13.93 2.00
CA PRO A 89 -3.72 15.12 2.33
C PRO A 89 -2.96 16.39 1.92
N ASP A 90 -3.70 17.41 1.47
CA ASP A 90 -3.13 18.67 1.01
C ASP A 90 -2.65 19.63 2.13
N SER A 91 -2.18 20.82 1.72
CA SER A 91 -1.65 21.86 2.59
C SER A 91 -2.68 22.47 3.56
N GLU A 92 -3.98 22.21 3.42
CA GLU A 92 -5.00 22.70 4.34
C GLU A 92 -5.09 21.84 5.61
N HIS A 93 -4.49 20.64 5.60
CA HIS A 93 -4.36 19.77 6.77
C HIS A 93 -3.23 20.25 7.71
N LEU A 94 -3.14 19.68 8.91
CA LEU A 94 -2.03 19.97 9.81
C LEU A 94 -0.74 19.32 9.29
N LEU A 95 0.41 19.97 9.51
CA LEU A 95 1.71 19.40 9.14
C LEU A 95 1.93 18.00 9.75
N GLN A 96 1.53 17.81 11.02
CA GLN A 96 1.57 16.51 11.69
C GLN A 96 0.80 15.42 10.93
N GLU A 97 -0.40 15.74 10.44
CA GLU A 97 -1.25 14.80 9.68
C GLU A 97 -0.59 14.44 8.35
N ARG A 98 -0.01 15.44 7.65
CA ARG A 98 0.71 15.23 6.41
C ARG A 98 1.99 14.40 6.57
N VAL A 99 2.76 14.64 7.64
CA VAL A 99 3.96 13.87 7.96
C VAL A 99 3.62 12.42 8.26
N GLN A 100 2.58 12.18 9.08
CA GLN A 100 2.11 10.82 9.35
C GLN A 100 1.63 10.12 8.08
N ALA A 101 0.83 10.81 7.25
CA ALA A 101 0.35 10.26 5.99
C ALA A 101 1.50 9.89 5.02
N LEU A 102 2.57 10.69 4.96
CA LEU A 102 3.75 10.40 4.15
C LEU A 102 4.53 9.18 4.69
N ALA A 103 4.68 9.08 6.02
CA ALA A 103 5.32 7.93 6.66
C ALA A 103 4.54 6.63 6.38
N ASP A 104 3.22 6.67 6.56
CA ASP A 104 2.32 5.55 6.26
C ASP A 104 2.37 5.15 4.79
N TRP A 105 2.37 6.13 3.87
CA TRP A 105 2.52 5.86 2.44
C TRP A 105 3.85 5.18 2.13
N CYS A 106 4.97 5.62 2.73
CA CYS A 106 6.27 4.99 2.55
C CYS A 106 6.28 3.54 3.06
N ALA A 107 5.68 3.28 4.23
CA ALA A 107 5.50 1.93 4.76
C ALA A 107 4.71 1.04 3.78
N GLY A 108 3.62 1.58 3.23
CA GLY A 108 2.83 0.95 2.18
C GLY A 108 3.67 0.58 0.96
N VAL A 109 4.46 1.51 0.41
CA VAL A 109 5.31 1.25 -0.78
C VAL A 109 6.27 0.10 -0.52
N VAL A 110 6.96 0.12 0.62
CA VAL A 110 7.91 -0.94 1.00
C VAL A 110 7.20 -2.29 1.11
N LEU A 111 6.03 -2.32 1.76
CA LEU A 111 5.22 -3.54 1.90
C LEU A 111 4.78 -4.07 0.54
N GLY A 112 4.21 -3.22 -0.32
CA GLY A 112 3.70 -3.60 -1.64
C GLY A 112 4.80 -4.11 -2.56
N PHE A 113 5.93 -3.40 -2.60
CA PHE A 113 7.10 -3.80 -3.37
C PHE A 113 7.64 -5.15 -2.93
N GLY A 114 7.75 -5.37 -1.61
CA GLY A 114 8.18 -6.64 -1.04
C GLY A 114 7.23 -7.80 -1.36
N LEU A 115 5.92 -7.58 -1.21
CA LEU A 115 4.90 -8.60 -1.48
C LEU A 115 4.84 -9.02 -2.95
N ALA A 116 5.12 -8.09 -3.87
CA ALA A 116 5.22 -8.37 -5.30
C ALA A 116 6.51 -9.14 -5.70
N SER A 117 7.37 -9.51 -4.74
CA SER A 117 8.73 -10.03 -5.00
C SER A 117 9.58 -9.06 -5.82
N GLY A 118 9.48 -7.77 -5.51
CA GLY A 118 10.39 -6.78 -6.03
C GLY A 118 11.84 -7.17 -5.70
N HIS A 119 12.54 -7.74 -6.68
CA HIS A 119 13.97 -7.95 -6.54
C HIS A 119 14.61 -6.56 -6.56
N ILE A 120 15.22 -6.19 -5.43
CA ILE A 120 15.94 -4.93 -5.27
C ILE A 120 17.21 -5.03 -6.12
N ARG A 121 17.32 -4.18 -7.14
CA ARG A 121 18.53 -4.01 -7.94
C ARG A 121 19.58 -3.29 -7.08
N SER A 122 20.86 -3.44 -7.41
CA SER A 122 21.96 -2.88 -6.61
C SER A 122 21.89 -1.36 -6.44
N ASP A 123 21.33 -0.66 -7.42
CA ASP A 123 21.13 0.78 -7.46
C ASP A 123 19.84 1.25 -6.78
N GLU A 124 18.98 0.33 -6.33
CA GLU A 124 17.71 0.64 -5.67
C GLU A 124 17.75 0.41 -4.15
N VAL A 125 18.81 -0.23 -3.63
CA VAL A 125 18.94 -0.55 -2.19
C VAL A 125 18.76 0.70 -1.35
N GLU A 126 19.49 1.75 -1.71
CA GLU A 126 19.44 3.04 -1.01
C GLU A 126 18.04 3.68 -1.10
N LEU A 127 17.33 3.52 -2.22
CA LEU A 127 15.97 4.07 -2.36
C LEU A 127 14.98 3.39 -1.41
N ILE A 128 15.09 2.06 -1.23
CA ILE A 128 14.25 1.32 -0.29
C ILE A 128 14.62 1.67 1.15
N GLU A 129 15.91 1.81 1.46
CA GLU A 129 16.37 2.25 2.78
C GLU A 129 15.83 3.65 3.13
N HIS A 130 15.86 4.59 2.18
CA HIS A 130 15.29 5.93 2.39
C HIS A 130 13.77 5.89 2.65
N LEU A 131 13.00 5.06 1.93
CA LEU A 131 11.57 4.89 2.23
C LEU A 131 11.34 4.31 3.63
N GLN A 132 12.20 3.39 4.08
CA GLN A 132 12.11 2.81 5.42
C GLN A 132 12.45 3.84 6.50
N ASP A 133 13.43 4.70 6.26
CA ASP A 133 13.78 5.79 7.17
C ASP A 133 12.61 6.78 7.29
N VAL A 134 11.97 7.16 6.18
CA VAL A 134 10.79 8.04 6.20
C VAL A 134 9.58 7.38 6.86
N ALA A 135 9.37 6.07 6.63
CA ALA A 135 8.31 5.32 7.28
C ALA A 135 8.46 5.25 8.81
N ALA A 136 9.66 5.51 9.34
CA ALA A 136 9.96 5.54 10.77
C ALA A 136 9.99 6.96 11.36
N VAL A 137 9.66 7.99 10.58
CA VAL A 137 9.61 9.37 11.06
C VAL A 137 8.46 9.54 12.05
N GLU A 138 8.76 10.15 13.19
CA GLU A 138 7.79 10.60 14.17
C GLU A 138 7.79 12.13 14.20
N PHE A 139 6.61 12.75 14.21
CA PHE A 139 6.48 14.21 14.25
C PHE A 139 6.79 14.77 15.64
N ASP A 140 7.68 15.77 15.73
CA ASP A 140 7.89 16.57 16.93
C ASP A 140 7.11 17.89 16.84
N GLU A 141 6.42 18.27 17.92
CA GLU A 141 5.71 19.56 18.00
C GLU A 141 6.65 20.76 17.82
N SER A 142 7.96 20.61 18.06
CA SER A 142 8.94 21.65 17.75
C SER A 142 9.07 21.95 16.26
N ASP A 143 8.69 21.01 15.40
CA ASP A 143 8.79 21.12 13.95
C ASP A 143 7.54 21.78 13.34
N ASN A 144 6.57 22.19 14.16
CA ASN A 144 5.36 22.88 13.71
C ASN A 144 5.62 24.37 13.45
N ASP A 145 6.52 24.65 12.49
CA ASP A 145 6.91 25.97 12.04
C ASP A 145 7.18 26.01 10.52
N GLU A 146 7.62 27.16 10.02
CA GLU A 146 7.91 27.37 8.59
C GLU A 146 9.08 26.50 8.10
N GLU A 147 10.05 26.17 8.96
CA GLU A 147 11.18 25.31 8.62
C GLU A 147 10.73 23.85 8.47
N GLY A 148 9.85 23.37 9.35
CA GLY A 148 9.23 22.05 9.23
C GLY A 148 8.36 21.91 7.97
N GLU A 149 7.60 22.94 7.62
CA GLU A 149 6.82 22.96 6.36
C GLU A 149 7.73 22.84 5.12
N MET A 150 8.84 23.60 5.09
CA MET A 150 9.81 23.48 4.01
C MET A 150 10.48 22.10 3.97
N GLY A 151 10.83 21.54 5.13
CA GLY A 151 11.41 20.21 5.24
C GLY A 151 10.46 19.11 4.76
N TYR A 152 9.16 19.24 5.04
CA TYR A 152 8.15 18.32 4.52
C TYR A 152 8.06 18.38 3.00
N GLU A 153 8.00 19.56 2.40
CA GLU A 153 7.94 19.70 0.93
C GLU A 153 9.17 19.10 0.24
N GLU A 154 10.37 19.32 0.79
CA GLU A 154 11.60 18.70 0.27
C GLU A 154 11.55 17.17 0.37
N LEU A 155 11.08 16.66 1.51
CA LEU A 155 10.97 15.22 1.75
C LEU A 155 9.92 14.58 0.83
N TYR A 156 8.75 15.21 0.69
CA TYR A 156 7.68 14.80 -0.22
C TYR A 156 8.19 14.71 -1.66
N GLU A 157 8.88 15.76 -2.15
CA GLU A 157 9.40 15.81 -3.51
C GLU A 157 10.46 14.72 -3.76
N PHE A 158 11.32 14.47 -2.78
CA PHE A 158 12.29 13.38 -2.86
C PHE A 158 11.60 12.00 -2.93
N VAL A 159 10.67 11.77 -2.00
CA VAL A 159 9.98 10.47 -1.85
C VAL A 159 9.11 10.15 -3.07
N ARG A 160 8.39 11.11 -3.65
CA ARG A 160 7.51 10.86 -4.81
C ARG A 160 8.26 10.39 -6.06
N LEU A 161 9.57 10.68 -6.16
CA LEU A 161 10.41 10.25 -7.28
C LEU A 161 10.94 8.82 -7.13
N ILE A 162 10.83 8.22 -5.94
CA ILE A 162 11.32 6.88 -5.67
C ILE A 162 10.53 5.82 -6.47
N PRO A 163 9.18 5.78 -6.46
CA PRO A 163 8.42 4.82 -7.27
C PRO A 163 8.72 4.89 -8.77
N VAL A 164 8.93 6.11 -9.28
CA VAL A 164 9.32 6.34 -10.67
C VAL A 164 10.68 5.68 -10.94
N SER A 165 11.65 5.92 -10.06
CA SER A 165 12.99 5.32 -10.13
C SER A 165 12.96 3.79 -10.05
N LEU A 166 12.15 3.22 -9.15
CA LEU A 166 11.97 1.77 -9.01
C LEU A 166 11.31 1.14 -10.26
N SER A 167 10.47 1.90 -10.96
CA SER A 167 9.77 1.45 -12.17
C SER A 167 10.63 1.53 -13.44
N ILE A 168 11.57 2.47 -13.51
CA ILE A 168 12.41 2.69 -14.69
C ILE A 168 13.18 1.42 -15.07
N GLY A 169 13.03 1.00 -16.33
CA GLY A 169 13.72 -0.16 -16.91
C GLY A 169 13.31 -1.51 -16.30
N ARG A 170 12.29 -1.54 -15.44
CA ARG A 170 11.77 -2.76 -14.83
C ARG A 170 10.68 -3.35 -15.72
N LYS A 171 10.89 -4.59 -16.16
CA LYS A 171 9.84 -5.34 -16.86
C LYS A 171 8.75 -5.72 -15.85
N LYS A 172 7.55 -5.17 -16.03
CA LYS A 172 6.37 -5.54 -15.24
C LYS A 172 5.97 -6.98 -15.55
N ILE A 173 5.56 -7.71 -14.52
CA ILE A 173 5.06 -9.10 -14.63
C ILE A 173 3.56 -9.15 -14.30
N PRO A 174 2.79 -10.09 -14.86
CA PRO A 174 1.43 -10.32 -14.42
C PRO A 174 1.38 -10.63 -12.91
N VAL A 175 0.36 -10.12 -12.20
CA VAL A 175 0.21 -10.36 -10.75
C VAL A 175 0.14 -11.86 -10.43
N SER A 176 -0.51 -12.65 -11.30
CA SER A 176 -0.54 -14.13 -11.21
C SER A 176 0.83 -14.82 -11.22
N GLU A 177 1.88 -14.19 -11.77
CA GLU A 177 3.25 -14.72 -11.78
C GLU A 177 4.07 -14.29 -10.55
N SER A 178 3.61 -13.27 -9.83
CA SER A 178 4.26 -12.73 -8.63
C SER A 178 4.10 -13.66 -7.41
N SER A 179 4.75 -13.30 -6.30
CA SER A 179 4.53 -13.98 -5.01
C SER A 179 3.18 -13.69 -4.38
N LEU A 180 2.48 -12.61 -4.75
CA LEU A 180 1.23 -12.15 -4.12
C LEU A 180 0.17 -13.26 -4.11
N ILE A 181 -0.05 -13.88 -5.26
CA ILE A 181 -1.07 -14.95 -5.40
C ILE A 181 -0.59 -16.26 -4.77
N LYS A 182 0.72 -16.53 -4.78
CA LYS A 182 1.29 -17.70 -4.10
C LYS A 182 1.11 -17.62 -2.58
N SER A 183 1.32 -16.44 -1.99
CA SER A 183 1.05 -16.20 -0.56
C SER A 183 -0.42 -16.39 -0.24
N PHE A 184 -1.33 -15.88 -1.08
CA PHE A 184 -2.77 -16.06 -0.90
C PHE A 184 -3.17 -17.54 -0.92
N GLN A 185 -2.74 -18.31 -1.93
CA GLN A 185 -3.03 -19.75 -2.03
C GLN A 185 -2.47 -20.54 -0.85
N SER A 186 -1.28 -20.17 -0.35
CA SER A 186 -0.71 -20.78 0.85
C SER A 186 -1.52 -20.45 2.09
N LYS A 187 -1.99 -19.21 2.25
CA LYS A 187 -2.83 -18.77 3.38
C LYS A 187 -4.16 -19.52 3.38
N LEU A 188 -4.83 -19.63 2.22
CA LEU A 188 -6.07 -20.41 2.07
C LEU A 188 -5.91 -21.87 2.48
N LYS A 189 -4.83 -22.54 2.03
CA LYS A 189 -4.55 -23.93 2.40
C LYS A 189 -4.38 -24.09 3.91
N ASN A 190 -3.60 -23.20 4.53
CA ASN A 190 -3.37 -23.23 5.98
C ASN A 190 -4.67 -23.01 6.77
N THR A 191 -5.53 -22.08 6.34
CA THR A 191 -6.83 -21.83 6.98
C THR A 191 -7.77 -23.03 6.84
N SER A 192 -7.83 -23.65 5.65
CA SER A 192 -8.65 -24.86 5.46
C SER A 192 -8.18 -26.04 6.31
N GLU A 193 -6.87 -26.23 6.46
CA GLU A 193 -6.30 -27.28 7.32
C GLU A 193 -6.51 -26.99 8.82
N SER A 194 -6.52 -25.72 9.24
CA SER A 194 -6.85 -25.36 10.63
C SER A 194 -8.32 -25.58 10.96
N ASP A 195 -9.23 -25.23 10.04
CA ASP A 195 -10.67 -25.41 10.23
C ASP A 195 -11.08 -26.89 10.23
N GLU A 196 -10.48 -27.71 9.35
CA GLU A 196 -10.66 -29.17 9.37
C GLU A 196 -10.16 -29.79 10.68
N ASN A 197 -9.00 -29.36 11.18
CA ASN A 197 -8.47 -29.87 12.44
C ASN A 197 -9.31 -29.44 13.65
N GLN A 198 -9.83 -28.20 13.68
CA GLN A 198 -10.77 -27.77 14.74
C GLN A 198 -12.08 -28.56 14.69
N SER A 199 -12.64 -28.79 13.49
CA SER A 199 -13.86 -29.59 13.32
C SER A 199 -13.67 -31.04 13.79
N ILE A 200 -12.52 -31.66 13.49
CA ILE A 200 -12.18 -32.99 13.98
C ILE A 200 -12.10 -33.00 15.52
N VAL A 201 -11.41 -32.04 16.13
CA VAL A 201 -11.27 -31.97 17.60
C VAL A 201 -12.64 -31.83 18.29
N GLU A 202 -13.55 -31.00 17.76
CA GLU A 202 -14.91 -30.85 18.29
C GLU A 202 -15.74 -32.14 18.17
N MET A 203 -15.61 -32.89 17.07
CA MET A 203 -16.27 -34.19 16.89
C MET A 203 -15.77 -35.26 17.87
N PHE A 204 -14.54 -35.13 18.38
CA PHE A 204 -13.92 -36.12 19.27
C PHE A 204 -13.92 -35.73 20.75
N THR A 205 -14.48 -34.59 21.16
CA THR A 205 -14.70 -34.28 22.58
C THR A 205 -15.90 -35.06 23.14
N PRO A 206 -15.70 -36.15 23.91
CA PRO A 206 -16.82 -36.89 24.48
C PRO A 206 -17.44 -36.02 25.57
N HIS A 207 -18.75 -35.76 25.49
CA HIS A 207 -19.48 -35.07 26.55
C HIS A 207 -19.21 -35.77 27.88
N ARG A 208 -18.44 -35.11 28.75
CA ARG A 208 -18.20 -35.57 30.12
C ARG A 208 -19.53 -35.40 30.87
N PRO A 209 -20.20 -36.47 31.32
CA PRO A 209 -21.42 -36.31 32.09
C PRO A 209 -21.06 -35.62 33.42
N SER A 210 -21.85 -34.60 33.75
CA SER A 210 -21.79 -33.84 35.01
C SER A 210 -22.00 -34.73 36.23
#